data_AF-A0A452ZEV3-F1
#
_entry.id   AF-A0A452ZEV3-F1
#
_cell.length_a   1.000
_cell.length_b   1.000
_cell.length_c   1.000
_cell.angle_alpha   90.00
_cell.angle_beta   90.00
_cell.angle_gamma   90.00
#
_symmetry.space_group_name_H-M   'P 1'
#
loop_
_entity.id
_entity.type
_entity.pdbx_description
1 polymer ?
#
loop_
_entity_poly.entity_id
_entity_poly.type
_entity_poly.pdbx_seq_one_letter_code
_entity_poly.pdbx_strand_id
1 'polypeptide(L)'
;VIDRYVDPLVGHLKSMLSYRKFRKGLKGEVDDMLRAEKSENPMRIVYCFGISHEHPGTFILSYIRSTNPHHEYVGLYPKGFRFRKKDFDSIDRLVSYFQKHIDKPPPDAGPSMRNVAAMVPMKNSAWGSGGANDGRRGDGDNDRDRHFSGRSGGRFDSRNSSG
;
A
#
# COMPACT_ATOMS: atom_id res chain seq x y z
N VAL A 1 -34.49 30.75 -13.58
CA VAL A 1 -33.98 30.10 -12.34
C VAL A 1 -32.86 29.09 -12.63
N ILE A 2 -32.79 28.52 -13.83
CA ILE A 2 -31.76 27.57 -14.26
C ILE A 2 -30.40 28.25 -14.54
N ASP A 3 -30.39 29.45 -15.16
CA ASP A 3 -29.14 30.17 -15.50
C ASP A 3 -28.21 30.44 -14.31
N ARG A 4 -28.78 30.73 -13.12
CA ARG A 4 -28.00 30.98 -11.90
C ARG A 4 -27.19 29.78 -11.42
N TYR A 5 -27.52 28.57 -11.87
CA TYR A 5 -26.83 27.34 -11.50
C TYR A 5 -26.01 26.77 -12.66
N VAL A 6 -26.51 26.87 -13.89
CA VAL A 6 -25.88 26.25 -15.06
C VAL A 6 -24.67 27.03 -15.55
N ASP A 7 -24.74 28.36 -15.64
CA ASP A 7 -23.62 29.17 -16.12
C ASP A 7 -22.32 28.98 -15.31
N PRO A 8 -22.34 29.05 -13.96
CA PRO A 8 -21.12 28.81 -13.20
C PRO A 8 -20.63 27.36 -13.29
N LEU A 9 -21.53 26.37 -13.37
CA LEU A 9 -21.16 24.97 -13.57
C LEU A 9 -20.43 24.78 -14.91
N VAL A 10 -20.94 25.37 -15.98
CA VAL A 10 -20.33 25.30 -17.32
C VAL A 10 -18.97 26.01 -17.33
N GLY A 11 -18.83 27.15 -16.63
CA GLY A 11 -17.55 27.84 -16.47
C GLY A 11 -16.50 26.97 -15.79
N HIS A 12 -16.85 26.33 -14.68
CA HIS A 12 -15.96 25.41 -13.97
C HIS A 12 -15.66 24.14 -14.76
N LEU A 13 -16.65 23.58 -15.47
CA LEU A 13 -16.46 22.44 -16.37
C LEU A 13 -15.47 22.78 -17.48
N LYS A 14 -15.67 23.90 -18.19
CA LYS A 14 -14.75 24.37 -19.23
C LYS A 14 -13.34 24.54 -18.70
N SER A 15 -13.20 25.14 -17.51
CA SER A 15 -11.91 25.29 -16.84
C SER A 15 -11.22 23.94 -16.62
N MET A 16 -11.98 22.93 -16.17
CA MET A 16 -11.46 21.57 -15.94
C MET A 16 -11.04 20.87 -17.23
N LEU A 17 -11.85 20.97 -18.27
CA LEU A 17 -11.55 20.39 -19.58
C LEU A 17 -10.35 21.06 -20.26
N SER A 18 -10.10 22.34 -19.98
CA SER A 18 -8.95 23.09 -20.48
C SER A 18 -7.67 22.89 -19.67
N TYR A 19 -7.72 22.17 -18.54
CA TYR A 19 -6.59 22.03 -17.65
C TYR A 19 -5.47 21.18 -18.28
N ARG A 20 -4.21 21.60 -18.15
CA ARG A 20 -3.04 20.93 -18.76
C ARG A 20 -2.95 19.42 -18.46
N LYS A 21 -3.34 19.01 -17.26
CA LYS A 21 -3.28 17.61 -16.80
C LYS A 21 -4.63 16.89 -16.96
N PHE A 22 -5.55 17.45 -17.74
CA PHE A 22 -6.79 16.78 -18.11
C PHE A 22 -6.54 15.77 -19.24
N ARG A 23 -7.04 14.55 -19.07
CA ARG A 23 -6.96 13.46 -20.04
C ARG A 23 -8.36 12.96 -20.33
N LYS A 24 -8.67 12.80 -21.62
CA LYS A 24 -9.88 12.13 -22.10
C LYS A 24 -9.53 10.67 -22.32
N GLY A 25 -10.26 9.76 -21.69
CA GLY A 25 -10.02 8.34 -21.81
C GLY A 25 -10.77 7.56 -20.74
N LEU A 26 -10.90 6.25 -20.97
CA LEU A 26 -11.44 5.34 -19.97
C LEU A 26 -10.47 5.22 -18.80
N LYS A 27 -10.97 4.81 -17.63
CA LYS A 27 -10.16 4.63 -16.42
C LYS A 27 -8.86 3.83 -16.67
N GLY A 28 -8.95 2.74 -17.43
CA GLY A 28 -7.79 1.90 -17.77
C GLY A 28 -6.74 2.61 -18.63
N GLU A 29 -7.16 3.34 -19.66
CA GLU A 29 -6.23 4.10 -20.52
C GLU A 29 -5.50 5.18 -19.72
N VAL A 30 -6.23 5.86 -18.85
CA VAL A 30 -5.66 6.88 -17.96
C VAL A 30 -4.64 6.28 -16.99
N ASP A 31 -4.90 5.07 -16.49
CA ASP A 31 -3.97 4.35 -15.60
C ASP A 31 -2.69 3.92 -16.31
N ASP A 32 -2.80 3.43 -17.54
CA ASP A 32 -1.63 3.02 -18.32
C ASP A 32 -0.76 4.24 -18.71
N MET A 33 -1.40 5.37 -19.04
CA MET A 33 -0.68 6.64 -19.23
C MET A 33 0.04 7.10 -17.96
N LEU A 34 -0.60 6.99 -16.79
CA LEU A 34 0.02 7.34 -15.51
C LEU A 34 1.20 6.43 -15.18
N ARG A 35 1.08 5.12 -15.44
CA ARG A 35 2.17 4.16 -15.24
C ARG A 35 3.36 4.45 -16.15
N ALA A 36 3.11 4.80 -17.41
CA ALA A 36 4.15 5.20 -18.35
C ALA A 36 4.87 6.49 -17.90
N GLU A 37 4.14 7.53 -17.51
CA GLU A 37 4.77 8.77 -17.02
C GLU A 37 5.49 8.55 -15.66
N LYS A 38 5.03 7.58 -14.86
CA LYS A 38 5.68 7.19 -13.59
C LYS A 38 6.97 6.40 -13.81
N SER A 39 7.06 5.56 -14.84
CA SER A 39 8.31 4.85 -15.16
C SER A 39 9.40 5.81 -15.65
N GLU A 40 9.01 6.88 -16.35
CA GLU A 40 9.92 7.98 -16.72
C GLU A 40 10.36 8.81 -15.51
N ASN A 41 9.45 9.06 -14.56
CA ASN A 41 9.69 9.93 -13.41
C ASN A 41 9.39 9.23 -12.06
N PRO A 42 10.18 8.22 -11.65
CA PRO A 42 9.86 7.41 -10.48
C PRO A 42 9.85 8.19 -9.16
N MET A 43 10.66 9.26 -9.05
CA MET A 43 10.69 10.10 -7.85
C MET A 43 9.51 11.07 -7.73
N ARG A 44 8.79 11.37 -8.82
CA ARG A 44 7.71 12.37 -8.82
C ARG A 44 6.35 11.72 -8.71
N ILE A 45 5.41 12.44 -8.09
CA ILE A 45 4.02 12.00 -8.04
C ILE A 45 3.36 12.41 -9.36
N VAL A 46 2.91 11.41 -10.10
CA VAL A 46 2.22 11.62 -11.38
C VAL A 46 0.72 11.64 -11.12
N TYR A 47 0.03 12.62 -11.70
CA TYR A 47 -1.41 12.76 -11.57
C TYR A 47 -2.04 13.32 -12.84
N CYS A 48 -3.32 13.02 -13.02
CA CYS A 48 -4.15 13.59 -14.08
C CYS A 48 -5.62 13.65 -13.65
N PHE A 49 -6.38 14.47 -14.36
CA PHE A 49 -7.83 14.56 -14.21
C PHE A 49 -8.52 13.92 -15.40
N GLY A 50 -9.62 13.21 -15.14
CA GLY A 50 -10.49 12.64 -16.17
C GLY A 50 -11.96 12.84 -15.85
N ILE A 51 -12.82 12.36 -16.75
CA ILE A 51 -14.26 12.33 -16.54
C ILE A 51 -14.62 10.99 -15.90
N SER A 52 -15.41 11.02 -14.83
CA SER A 52 -16.01 9.79 -14.31
C SER A 52 -17.26 9.47 -15.13
N HIS A 53 -17.24 8.35 -15.84
CA HIS A 53 -18.42 7.85 -16.55
C HIS A 53 -19.42 7.17 -15.60
N GLU A 54 -18.96 6.76 -14.41
CA GLU A 54 -19.78 6.08 -13.40
C GLU A 54 -20.65 7.07 -12.60
N HIS A 55 -20.14 8.28 -12.40
CA HIS A 55 -20.79 9.30 -11.58
C HIS A 55 -20.88 10.62 -12.35
N PRO A 56 -22.01 10.89 -13.05
CA PRO A 56 -22.16 12.11 -13.83
C PRO A 56 -22.06 13.34 -12.94
N GLY A 57 -21.41 14.40 -13.43
CA GLY A 57 -21.14 15.60 -12.65
C GLY A 57 -19.94 15.49 -11.70
N THR A 58 -19.16 14.40 -11.78
CA THR A 58 -17.91 14.26 -11.05
C THR A 58 -16.73 14.02 -11.99
N PHE A 59 -15.58 14.54 -11.59
CA PHE A 59 -14.30 14.22 -12.21
C PHE A 59 -13.57 13.19 -11.37
N ILE A 60 -12.62 12.50 -12.00
CA ILE A 60 -11.74 11.55 -11.34
C ILE A 60 -10.32 12.13 -11.35
N LEU A 61 -9.71 12.23 -10.16
CA LEU A 61 -8.30 12.53 -9.97
C LEU A 61 -7.56 11.20 -9.78
N SER A 62 -6.83 10.79 -10.81
CA SER A 62 -6.02 9.59 -10.78
C SER A 62 -4.55 9.96 -10.51
N TYR A 63 -3.90 9.28 -9.57
CA TYR A 63 -2.50 9.55 -9.22
C TYR A 63 -1.73 8.31 -8.78
N ILE A 64 -0.41 8.30 -9.02
CA ILE A 64 0.51 7.27 -8.54
C ILE A 64 1.57 7.94 -7.66
N ARG A 65 1.54 7.64 -6.36
CA ARG A 65 2.58 8.13 -5.42
C ARG A 65 3.84 7.26 -5.50
N SER A 66 3.67 5.97 -5.25
CA SER A 66 4.77 4.99 -5.20
C SER A 66 4.63 4.00 -6.34
N THR A 67 3.73 3.02 -6.20
CA THR A 67 3.53 1.92 -7.14
C THR A 67 2.07 1.75 -7.54
N ASN A 68 1.14 1.91 -6.59
CA ASN A 68 -0.28 1.70 -6.87
C ASN A 68 -0.96 2.99 -7.40
N PRO A 69 -1.78 2.89 -8.46
CA PRO A 69 -2.69 3.95 -8.86
C PRO A 69 -3.80 4.12 -7.82
N HIS A 70 -4.09 5.38 -7.52
CA HIS A 70 -5.17 5.81 -6.64
C HIS A 70 -6.12 6.69 -7.42
N HIS A 71 -7.41 6.55 -7.14
CA HIS A 71 -8.46 7.33 -7.77
C HIS A 71 -9.31 8.01 -6.71
N GLU A 72 -9.50 9.31 -6.86
CA GLU A 72 -10.37 10.07 -5.97
C GLU A 72 -11.34 10.91 -6.78
N TYR A 73 -12.56 11.03 -6.29
CA TYR A 73 -13.60 11.79 -6.97
C TYR A 73 -13.55 13.27 -6.58
N VAL A 74 -13.76 14.13 -7.58
CA VAL A 74 -13.90 15.57 -7.43
C VAL A 74 -15.31 15.95 -7.89
N GLY A 75 -16.13 16.44 -6.97
CA GLY A 75 -17.49 16.88 -7.28
C GLY A 75 -17.48 18.26 -7.95
N LEU A 76 -18.27 18.43 -8.99
CA LEU A 76 -18.51 19.73 -9.62
C LEU A 76 -19.72 20.40 -8.99
N TYR A 77 -19.56 21.65 -8.56
CA TYR A 77 -20.61 22.46 -7.95
C TYR A 77 -20.64 23.87 -8.57
N PRO A 78 -21.78 24.57 -8.50
CA PRO A 78 -21.86 25.97 -8.97
C PRO A 78 -20.88 26.91 -8.25
N LYS A 79 -20.46 26.56 -7.03
CA LYS A 79 -19.45 27.30 -6.25
C LYS A 79 -18.00 26.92 -6.56
N GLY A 80 -17.77 25.91 -7.41
CA GLY A 80 -16.46 25.40 -7.76
C GLY A 80 -16.33 23.87 -7.64
N PHE A 81 -15.23 23.40 -7.07
CA PHE A 81 -14.87 21.99 -6.98
C PHE A 81 -14.88 21.51 -5.54
N ARG A 82 -15.38 20.30 -5.30
CA ARG A 82 -15.34 19.67 -3.97
C ARG A 82 -14.44 18.45 -3.99
N PHE A 83 -13.44 18.45 -3.11
CA PHE A 83 -12.49 17.35 -2.97
C PHE A 83 -12.19 17.08 -1.48
N ARG A 84 -12.26 15.80 -1.07
CA ARG A 84 -12.09 15.38 0.34
C ARG A 84 -12.88 16.24 1.35
N LYS A 85 -14.16 16.49 1.06
CA LYS A 85 -15.09 17.32 1.85
C LYS A 85 -14.71 18.81 1.95
N LYS A 86 -13.74 19.31 1.18
CA LYS A 86 -13.40 20.73 1.06
C LYS A 86 -13.84 21.29 -0.28
N ASP A 87 -14.30 22.53 -0.27
CA ASP A 87 -14.67 23.26 -1.47
C ASP A 87 -13.51 24.17 -1.93
N PHE A 88 -13.35 24.28 -3.23
CA PHE A 88 -12.32 25.05 -3.91
C PHE A 88 -12.96 25.86 -5.03
N ASP A 89 -12.59 27.13 -5.14
CA ASP A 89 -13.03 28.03 -6.21
C ASP A 89 -12.35 27.73 -7.56
N SER A 90 -11.17 27.11 -7.51
CA SER A 90 -10.26 26.95 -8.64
C SER A 90 -9.51 25.62 -8.59
N ILE A 91 -9.15 25.12 -9.76
CA ILE A 91 -8.42 23.86 -9.92
C ILE A 91 -7.03 23.97 -9.29
N ASP A 92 -6.36 25.13 -9.40
CA ASP A 92 -5.02 25.32 -8.85
C ASP A 92 -5.00 25.26 -7.33
N ARG A 93 -6.03 25.78 -6.65
CA ARG A 93 -6.16 25.62 -5.19
C ARG A 93 -6.43 24.18 -4.78
N LEU A 94 -7.29 23.48 -5.54
CA LEU A 94 -7.53 22.05 -5.34
C LEU A 94 -6.23 21.26 -5.49
N VAL A 95 -5.46 21.51 -6.56
CA VAL A 95 -4.18 20.83 -6.83
C VAL A 95 -3.15 21.15 -5.76
N SER A 96 -3.05 22.41 -5.34
CA SER A 96 -2.15 22.83 -4.25
C SER A 96 -2.52 22.13 -2.93
N TYR A 97 -3.81 22.00 -2.64
CA TYR A 97 -4.29 21.27 -1.48
C TYR A 97 -3.99 19.78 -1.58
N PHE A 98 -4.28 19.17 -2.73
CA PHE A 98 -3.97 17.79 -3.05
C PHE A 98 -2.49 17.53 -2.80
N GLN A 99 -1.59 18.29 -3.42
CA GLN A 99 -0.13 18.16 -3.27
C GLN A 99 0.35 18.20 -1.82
N LYS A 100 -0.20 19.11 -1.00
CA LYS A 100 0.12 19.21 0.43
C LYS A 100 -0.43 18.05 1.28
N HIS A 101 -1.46 17.36 0.79
CA HIS A 101 -2.17 16.30 1.51
C HIS A 101 -2.01 14.94 0.84
N ILE A 102 -1.02 14.78 -0.05
CA ILE A 102 -0.77 13.49 -0.70
C ILE A 102 -0.36 12.46 0.34
N ASP A 103 0.43 12.81 1.36
CA ASP A 103 0.92 11.83 2.35
C ASP A 103 -0.15 11.36 3.34
N LYS A 104 -1.24 12.13 3.49
CA LYS A 104 -2.35 11.72 4.35
C LYS A 104 -3.22 10.72 3.59
N PRO A 105 -3.42 9.49 4.10
CA PRO A 105 -4.38 8.57 3.50
C PRO A 105 -5.75 9.26 3.41
N PRO A 106 -6.54 8.99 2.35
CA PRO A 106 -7.92 9.47 2.27
C PRO A 106 -8.66 9.16 3.57
N PRO A 107 -9.55 10.05 4.07
CA PRO A 107 -10.23 9.82 5.34
C PRO A 107 -11.03 8.50 5.42
N ASP A 108 -11.39 7.91 4.27
CA ASP A 108 -12.09 6.61 4.16
C ASP A 108 -11.16 5.42 3.90
N ALA A 109 -9.86 5.66 3.66
CA ALA A 109 -8.87 4.60 3.66
C ALA A 109 -8.45 4.39 5.12
N GLY A 110 -8.97 3.32 5.74
CA GLY A 110 -8.55 2.88 7.08
C GLY A 110 -7.02 2.83 7.24
N PRO A 111 -6.52 2.79 8.48
CA PRO A 111 -5.09 2.96 8.78
C PRO A 111 -4.22 2.05 7.90
N SER A 112 -3.27 2.67 7.20
CA SER A 112 -2.32 1.97 6.34
C SER A 112 -1.56 0.91 7.14
N MET A 113 -1.71 -0.37 6.77
CA MET A 113 -1.01 -1.53 7.35
C MET A 113 0.52 -1.52 7.15
N ARG A 114 1.14 -0.38 6.83
CA ARG A 114 2.57 -0.32 6.52
C ARG A 114 3.52 -0.55 7.71
N ASN A 115 3.00 -0.61 8.94
CA ASN A 115 3.85 -0.74 10.14
C ASN A 115 3.59 -2.00 10.99
N VAL A 116 2.76 -2.96 10.55
CA VAL A 116 2.46 -4.17 11.36
C VAL A 116 3.64 -5.16 11.41
N ALA A 117 4.55 -5.11 10.44
CA ALA A 117 5.71 -6.02 10.38
C ALA A 117 6.76 -5.82 11.50
N ALA A 118 6.63 -4.80 12.35
CA ALA A 118 7.58 -4.52 13.44
C ALA A 118 7.19 -5.12 14.81
N MET A 119 6.04 -5.79 14.94
CA MET A 119 5.63 -6.45 16.19
C MET A 119 5.88 -7.95 16.12
N VAL A 120 7.15 -8.36 16.05
CA VAL A 120 7.55 -9.71 16.44
C VAL A 120 8.41 -9.56 17.69
N PRO A 121 7.98 -10.04 18.87
CA PRO A 121 8.88 -10.15 20.00
C PRO A 121 9.94 -11.20 19.64
N MET A 122 11.16 -10.76 19.33
CA MET A 122 12.34 -11.62 19.34
C MET A 122 12.53 -12.12 20.77
N LYS A 123 12.06 -13.33 21.09
CA LYS A 123 12.46 -14.00 22.33
C LYS A 123 13.87 -14.56 22.12
N ASN A 124 14.87 -13.71 22.34
CA ASN A 124 16.25 -14.15 22.47
C ASN A 124 16.41 -14.96 23.77
N SER A 125 17.07 -16.10 23.65
CA SER A 125 17.65 -16.83 24.79
C SER A 125 18.72 -15.95 25.44
N ALA A 126 18.68 -15.74 26.77
CA ALA A 126 19.38 -16.59 27.74
C ALA A 126 19.69 -15.88 29.12
N TRP A 127 20.20 -16.68 30.09
CA TRP A 127 20.92 -16.33 31.35
C TRP A 127 20.20 -15.58 32.50
N GLY A 128 19.96 -16.29 33.62
CA GLY A 128 20.19 -15.75 34.98
C GLY A 128 19.08 -15.83 36.05
N SER A 129 19.20 -16.83 36.94
CA SER A 129 18.99 -16.82 38.41
C SER A 129 17.62 -16.55 39.08
N GLY A 130 17.26 -17.47 40.01
CA GLY A 130 16.28 -17.35 41.11
C GLY A 130 14.90 -17.96 40.80
N GLY A 131 14.27 -18.86 41.56
CA GLY A 131 14.52 -19.53 42.84
C GLY A 131 13.17 -20.07 43.36
N ALA A 132 13.16 -21.25 44.01
CA ALA A 132 12.08 -21.88 44.81
C ALA A 132 10.79 -22.34 44.08
N ASN A 133 10.09 -23.44 44.39
CA ASN A 133 10.24 -24.62 45.25
C ASN A 133 9.14 -25.65 44.82
N ASP A 134 9.16 -26.86 45.40
CA ASP A 134 8.05 -27.83 45.50
C ASP A 134 7.90 -28.94 44.44
N GLY A 135 8.78 -29.95 44.55
CA GLY A 135 8.40 -31.24 45.14
C GLY A 135 7.52 -32.22 44.35
N ARG A 136 8.14 -33.29 43.81
CA ARG A 136 7.59 -34.67 43.86
C ARG A 136 8.69 -35.71 44.02
N ARG A 137 8.46 -36.57 45.01
CA ARG A 137 9.25 -37.74 45.45
C ARG A 137 9.05 -38.91 44.48
N GLY A 138 10.02 -39.79 44.36
CA GLY A 138 9.85 -41.08 43.68
C GLY A 138 11.15 -41.85 43.47
N ASP A 139 11.52 -42.61 44.49
CA ASP A 139 12.62 -43.57 44.62
C ASP A 139 12.34 -44.87 43.81
N GLY A 140 13.37 -45.64 43.41
CA GLY A 140 13.18 -47.00 42.93
C GLY A 140 14.21 -47.54 41.93
N ASP A 141 15.35 -48.02 42.44
CA ASP A 141 16.26 -48.96 41.78
C ASP A 141 15.56 -50.25 41.33
N ASN A 142 16.01 -50.84 40.20
CA ASN A 142 16.27 -52.27 40.06
C ASN A 142 16.96 -52.62 38.72
N ASP A 143 17.94 -53.50 38.86
CA ASP A 143 18.91 -54.05 37.91
C ASP A 143 18.34 -54.68 36.63
N ARG A 144 19.19 -54.72 35.58
CA ARG A 144 19.68 -55.97 34.94
C ARG A 144 20.47 -55.71 33.64
N ASP A 145 21.76 -56.01 33.71
CA ASP A 145 22.48 -56.92 32.79
C ASP A 145 22.43 -56.71 31.26
N ARG A 146 23.53 -56.21 30.65
CA ARG A 146 24.52 -57.02 29.88
C ARG A 146 25.38 -56.21 28.91
N HIS A 147 26.68 -56.51 28.97
CA HIS A 147 27.75 -56.17 28.03
C HIS A 147 27.49 -56.65 26.59
N PHE A 148 27.96 -55.89 25.59
CA PHE A 148 28.94 -56.41 24.63
C PHE A 148 29.70 -55.31 23.86
N SER A 149 30.96 -55.62 23.64
CA SER A 149 32.06 -54.86 23.06
C SER A 149 32.16 -54.94 21.52
N GLY A 150 32.88 -53.99 20.90
CA GLY A 150 33.54 -54.13 19.58
C GLY A 150 33.33 -52.88 18.71
N ARG A 151 34.30 -51.98 18.50
CA ARG A 151 35.65 -52.06 17.88
C ARG A 151 35.62 -52.37 16.36
N SER A 152 36.19 -51.42 15.61
CA SER A 152 36.88 -51.52 14.31
C SER A 152 36.07 -51.56 12.99
N GLY A 153 36.28 -50.50 12.18
CA GLY A 153 37.14 -50.61 10.98
C GLY A 153 36.49 -50.64 9.58
N GLY A 154 37.13 -49.91 8.64
CA GLY A 154 37.02 -50.06 7.17
C GLY A 154 36.11 -49.01 6.50
N ARG A 155 36.57 -47.98 5.76
CA ARG A 155 37.27 -47.94 4.45
C ARG A 155 36.64 -48.83 3.36
N PHE A 156 35.92 -48.20 2.42
CA PHE A 156 36.02 -48.53 0.99
C PHE A 156 35.54 -47.37 0.10
N ASP A 157 36.45 -46.92 -0.77
CA ASP A 157 36.22 -46.04 -1.92
C ASP A 157 35.65 -46.86 -3.10
N SER A 158 34.67 -46.32 -3.82
CA SER A 158 34.29 -46.83 -5.15
C SER A 158 34.19 -45.69 -6.15
N ARG A 159 35.18 -45.68 -7.05
CA ARG A 159 35.17 -45.00 -8.35
C ARG A 159 34.10 -45.61 -9.24
N ASN A 160 33.42 -44.83 -10.08
CA ASN A 160 32.92 -45.35 -11.34
C ASN A 160 33.14 -44.37 -12.49
N SER A 161 33.58 -44.94 -13.60
CA SER A 161 34.07 -44.36 -14.84
C SER A 161 33.03 -44.59 -15.93
N SER A 162 32.96 -43.63 -16.86
CA SER A 162 32.71 -43.76 -18.30
C SER A 162 31.58 -44.66 -18.82
N GLY A 163 30.70 -44.02 -19.59
CA GLY A 163 29.83 -44.58 -20.62
C GLY A 163 29.36 -43.46 -21.52
#